data_AF-A0A086PGP1-F1
#
_entry.id   AF-A0A086PGP1-F1
#
_cell.length_a   1.000
_cell.length_b   1.000
_cell.length_c   1.000
_cell.angle_alpha   90.00
_cell.angle_beta   90.00
_cell.angle_gamma   90.00
#
_symmetry.space_group_name_H-M   'P 1'
#
loop_
_entity.id
_entity.type
_entity.pdbx_description
1 polymer ?
#
loop_
_entity_poly.entity_id
_entity_poly.type
_entity_poly.pdbx_seq_one_letter_code
_entity_poly.pdbx_strand_id
1 'polypeptide(L)'
;NRLNRPAALGFEAVKINQNLRQQLLVKGEEPVKFSPPPFVEAGDNPASIAYRYRMFTIPGRTGGTGGGKSRQPINIITRTEVNAKLPQPADGSRKPSPGDEMTGGHSKREKEDSDPFGKDGGGYVYICALNEYDIKGQRNWRVQMETQRGALLATEVRNNACKLKKFVASAMMAGCDDLKLGFVSRKANNDNEHHVVLSVQSYQTRDLGMQIGLKPDNAWGIVRAIVDMVMEKPDGRYVLLKDPTKPVMRLYSRPEEEDEDAEEEEKAPETRTEERETNRNDEE
;
A
#
# COMPACT_ATOMS: atom_id res chain seq x y z
N ASN A 1 -0.22 16.83 -24.84
CA ASN A 1 0.43 17.15 -23.55
C ASN A 1 0.93 15.86 -22.91
N ARG A 2 2.24 15.55 -22.95
CA ARG A 2 2.81 14.26 -22.48
C ARG A 2 2.73 14.09 -20.95
N LEU A 3 2.71 15.20 -20.22
CA LEU A 3 2.76 15.29 -18.75
C LEU A 3 1.56 14.62 -18.03
N ASN A 4 0.36 14.73 -18.60
CA ASN A 4 -0.88 14.33 -17.93
C ASN A 4 -1.45 13.01 -18.50
N ARG A 5 -0.59 12.17 -19.11
CA ARG A 5 -0.99 10.82 -19.53
C ARG A 5 -1.08 9.90 -18.30
N PRO A 6 -1.98 8.91 -18.28
CA PRO A 6 -2.17 8.04 -17.11
C PRO A 6 -0.88 7.41 -16.56
N ALA A 7 0.03 6.95 -17.43
CA ALA A 7 1.32 6.40 -16.99
C ALA A 7 2.21 7.43 -16.29
N ALA A 8 2.31 8.66 -16.83
CA ALA A 8 3.10 9.73 -16.24
C ALA A 8 2.52 10.19 -14.89
N LEU A 9 1.19 10.34 -14.81
CA LEU A 9 0.49 10.65 -13.56
C LEU A 9 0.64 9.55 -12.51
N GLY A 10 0.65 8.28 -12.95
CA GLY A 10 0.89 7.13 -12.08
C GLY A 10 2.29 7.16 -11.48
N PHE A 11 3.31 7.38 -12.32
CA PHE A 11 4.70 7.48 -11.88
C PHE A 11 4.94 8.66 -10.92
N GLU A 12 4.39 9.84 -11.26
CA GLU A 12 4.41 11.01 -10.39
C GLU A 12 3.76 10.72 -9.03
N ALA A 13 2.58 10.09 -9.01
CA ALA A 13 1.89 9.74 -7.77
C ALA A 13 2.71 8.78 -6.89
N VAL A 14 3.48 7.87 -7.48
CA VAL A 14 4.39 6.97 -6.75
C VAL A 14 5.53 7.76 -6.11
N LYS A 15 6.23 8.62 -6.88
CA LYS A 15 7.28 9.51 -6.36
C LYS A 15 6.78 10.35 -5.19
N ILE A 16 5.61 10.98 -5.34
CA ILE A 16 4.99 11.79 -4.28
C ILE A 16 4.75 10.97 -3.01
N ASN A 17 4.24 9.72 -3.14
CA ASN A 17 4.02 8.86 -1.98
C ASN A 17 5.32 8.47 -1.29
N GLN A 18 6.35 8.09 -2.06
CA GLN A 18 7.67 7.74 -1.51
C GLN A 18 8.28 8.92 -0.75
N ASN A 19 8.27 10.11 -1.34
CA ASN A 19 8.82 11.32 -0.75
C ASN A 19 8.04 11.74 0.51
N LEU A 20 6.70 11.78 0.45
CA LEU A 20 5.87 12.20 1.57
C LEU A 20 6.08 11.30 2.81
N ARG A 21 6.18 9.98 2.60
CA ARG A 21 6.40 9.01 3.69
C ARG A 21 7.64 9.32 4.51
N GLN A 22 8.73 9.73 3.86
CA GLN A 22 9.98 10.07 4.52
C GLN A 22 9.99 11.52 5.02
N GLN A 23 9.38 12.44 4.28
CA GLN A 23 9.34 13.87 4.62
C GLN A 23 8.57 14.17 5.90
N LEU A 24 7.56 13.37 6.24
CA LEU A 24 6.75 13.55 7.45
C LEU A 24 7.37 12.96 8.72
N LEU A 25 8.52 12.29 8.62
CA LEU A 25 9.21 11.75 9.79
C LEU A 25 9.95 12.86 10.54
N VAL A 26 10.03 12.73 11.86
CA VAL A 26 10.79 13.65 12.70
C VAL A 26 12.27 13.36 12.52
N LYS A 27 13.06 14.38 12.20
CA LYS A 27 14.51 14.25 12.02
C LYS A 27 15.22 14.32 13.37
N GLY A 28 16.23 13.47 13.56
CA GLY A 28 17.09 13.49 14.75
C GLY A 28 16.53 12.75 15.98
N GLU A 29 15.34 12.14 15.87
CA GLU A 29 14.83 11.22 16.89
C GLU A 29 15.32 9.79 16.62
N GLU A 30 15.55 9.02 17.69
CA GLU A 30 15.89 7.60 17.59
C GLU A 30 14.69 6.83 17.01
N PRO A 31 14.86 6.13 15.87
CA PRO A 31 13.78 5.35 15.28
C PRO A 31 13.51 4.10 16.13
N VAL A 32 12.27 3.62 16.10
CA VAL A 32 11.95 2.29 16.61
C VAL A 32 12.63 1.25 15.73
N LYS A 33 13.47 0.41 16.34
CA LYS A 33 14.28 -0.60 15.65
C LYS A 33 13.65 -1.98 15.80
N PHE A 34 13.58 -2.70 14.69
CA PHE A 34 13.22 -4.11 14.63
C PHE A 34 14.38 -4.90 14.01
N SER A 35 14.25 -6.23 13.95
CA SER A 35 15.17 -7.05 13.16
C SER A 35 15.25 -6.53 11.72
N PRO A 36 16.46 -6.47 11.12
CA PRO A 36 16.63 -5.93 9.78
C PRO A 36 15.82 -6.76 8.76
N PRO A 37 15.26 -6.14 7.71
CA PRO A 37 14.57 -6.87 6.67
C PRO A 37 15.51 -7.83 5.93
N PRO A 38 15.03 -9.00 5.46
CA PRO A 38 15.88 -10.04 4.86
C PRO A 38 16.42 -9.70 3.46
N PHE A 39 16.18 -8.49 2.98
CA PHE A 39 16.58 -7.98 1.66
C PHE A 39 17.43 -6.71 1.76
N VAL A 40 17.89 -6.37 2.97
CA VAL A 40 18.81 -5.25 3.21
C VAL A 40 20.20 -5.85 3.44
N GLU A 41 21.15 -5.46 2.60
CA GLU A 41 22.53 -5.91 2.70
C GLU A 41 23.39 -4.98 3.57
N ALA A 42 24.58 -5.45 3.96
CA ALA A 42 25.50 -4.64 4.73
C ALA A 42 26.00 -3.45 3.89
N GLY A 43 25.69 -2.23 4.32
CA GLY A 43 26.04 -1.00 3.61
C GLY A 43 24.84 -0.29 2.96
N ASP A 44 23.68 -0.95 2.90
CA ASP A 44 22.45 -0.32 2.44
C ASP A 44 21.96 0.76 3.39
N ASN A 45 21.35 1.81 2.83
CA ASN A 45 20.66 2.86 3.58
C ASN A 45 19.16 2.86 3.25
N PRO A 46 18.39 1.88 3.75
CA PRO A 46 16.98 1.74 3.42
C PRO A 46 16.15 2.92 3.94
N ALA A 47 15.04 3.21 3.25
CA ALA A 47 14.04 4.13 3.75
C ALA A 47 13.49 3.66 5.11
N SER A 48 13.08 4.61 5.96
CA SER A 48 12.46 4.31 7.25
C SER A 48 11.07 3.69 7.03
N ILE A 49 11.03 2.36 7.07
CA ILE A 49 9.85 1.52 6.89
C ILE A 49 10.03 0.28 7.78
N ALA A 50 8.97 -0.14 8.47
CA ALA A 50 8.95 -1.43 9.16
C ALA A 50 8.09 -2.43 8.40
N TYR A 51 8.53 -3.69 8.35
CA TYR A 51 7.79 -4.78 7.72
C TYR A 51 7.19 -5.68 8.79
N ARG A 52 5.89 -5.94 8.69
CA ARG A 52 5.16 -6.80 9.63
C ARG A 52 4.57 -7.98 8.89
N TYR A 53 5.00 -9.18 9.25
CA TYR A 53 4.46 -10.43 8.71
C TYR A 53 3.31 -10.87 9.59
N ARG A 54 2.14 -11.09 9.00
CA ARG A 54 0.93 -11.45 9.75
C ARG A 54 0.25 -12.64 9.11
N MET A 55 -0.31 -13.50 9.97
CA MET A 55 -1.17 -14.60 9.57
C MET A 55 -2.63 -14.23 9.85
N PHE A 56 -3.46 -14.36 8.83
CA PHE A 56 -4.91 -14.22 8.91
C PHE A 56 -5.55 -15.58 8.62
N THR A 57 -6.50 -16.00 9.44
CA THR A 57 -7.26 -17.23 9.22
C THR A 57 -8.65 -16.87 8.72
N ILE A 58 -8.97 -17.28 7.50
CA ILE A 58 -10.35 -17.30 7.02
C ILE A 58 -10.97 -18.62 7.52
N PRO A 59 -12.00 -18.56 8.38
CA PRO A 59 -12.56 -19.77 8.97
C PRO A 59 -13.16 -20.67 7.90
N GLY A 60 -13.06 -21.98 8.14
CA GLY A 60 -13.79 -22.97 7.36
C GLY A 60 -15.29 -22.81 7.55
N ARG A 61 -16.07 -23.41 6.64
CA ARG A 61 -17.52 -23.50 6.78
C ARG A 61 -17.91 -24.97 6.75
N THR A 62 -18.45 -25.48 7.85
CA THR A 62 -19.10 -26.79 7.85
C THR A 62 -20.37 -26.71 7.01
N GLY A 63 -20.63 -27.73 6.20
CA GLY A 63 -21.86 -27.80 5.40
C GLY A 63 -23.06 -27.72 6.33
N GLY A 64 -23.84 -26.64 6.23
CA GLY A 64 -25.11 -26.54 6.95
C GLY A 64 -26.11 -27.57 6.42
N THR A 65 -27.22 -27.75 7.13
CA THR A 65 -28.34 -28.67 6.81
C THR A 65 -28.96 -28.49 5.41
N GLY A 66 -28.53 -27.49 4.63
CA GLY A 66 -28.95 -27.23 3.25
C GLY A 66 -27.97 -27.72 2.16
N GLY A 67 -27.10 -28.69 2.43
CA GLY A 67 -26.31 -29.37 1.38
C GLY A 67 -25.09 -28.60 0.82
N GLY A 68 -24.60 -27.58 1.53
CA GLY A 68 -23.38 -26.87 1.13
C GLY A 68 -22.11 -27.70 1.34
N LYS A 69 -21.17 -27.68 0.39
CA LYS A 69 -19.86 -28.35 0.53
C LYS A 69 -19.11 -27.82 1.76
N SER A 70 -18.53 -28.73 2.55
CA SER A 70 -17.61 -28.37 3.63
C SER A 70 -16.38 -27.66 3.07
N ARG A 71 -16.02 -26.51 3.64
CA ARG A 71 -14.83 -25.74 3.25
C ARG A 71 -13.81 -25.73 4.37
N GLN A 72 -12.58 -26.07 4.04
CA GLN A 72 -11.44 -26.01 4.96
C GLN A 72 -11.09 -24.55 5.30
N PRO A 73 -10.50 -24.29 6.48
CA PRO A 73 -9.96 -22.98 6.80
C PRO A 73 -8.78 -22.63 5.88
N ILE A 74 -8.60 -21.34 5.58
CA ILE A 74 -7.41 -20.84 4.87
C ILE A 74 -6.58 -20.02 5.84
N ASN A 75 -5.29 -20.31 5.91
CA ASN A 75 -4.31 -19.44 6.54
C ASN A 75 -3.59 -18.63 5.46
N ILE A 76 -3.63 -17.30 5.60
CA ILE A 76 -3.00 -16.35 4.68
C ILE A 76 -1.88 -15.67 5.44
N ILE A 77 -0.66 -15.84 4.96
CA ILE A 77 0.50 -15.10 5.46
C ILE A 77 0.74 -13.94 4.51
N THR A 78 0.87 -12.73 5.05
CA THR A 78 1.11 -11.53 4.24
C THR A 78 2.20 -10.66 4.88
N ARG A 79 3.03 -10.07 4.03
CA ARG A 79 3.97 -9.01 4.41
C ARG A 79 3.27 -7.67 4.28
N THR A 80 3.30 -6.89 5.34
CA THR A 80 2.69 -5.56 5.40
C THR A 80 3.72 -4.50 5.76
N GLU A 81 3.40 -3.24 5.52
CA GLU A 81 4.30 -2.10 5.70
C GLU A 81 3.73 -1.11 6.70
N VAL A 82 4.59 -0.64 7.60
CA VAL A 82 4.32 0.44 8.55
C VAL A 82 5.28 1.58 8.25
N ASN A 83 4.78 2.83 8.23
CA ASN A 83 5.58 3.96 7.78
C ASN A 83 6.10 4.84 8.92
N ALA A 84 5.38 4.91 10.05
CA ALA A 84 5.83 5.67 11.20
C ALA A 84 5.19 5.12 12.50
N LYS A 85 5.66 5.61 13.64
CA LYS A 85 5.03 5.45 14.95
C LYS A 85 4.81 6.85 15.54
N LEU A 86 3.66 7.08 16.17
CA LEU A 86 3.43 8.33 16.90
C LEU A 86 4.27 8.36 18.18
N PRO A 87 4.77 9.55 18.59
CA PRO A 87 5.40 9.71 19.89
C PRO A 87 4.42 9.31 21.00
N GLN A 88 4.86 8.46 21.94
CA GLN A 88 4.06 8.17 23.11
C GLN A 88 4.13 9.37 24.09
N PRO A 89 3.03 9.74 24.75
CA PRO A 89 3.07 10.74 25.81
C PRO A 89 4.02 10.27 26.93
N ALA A 90 4.80 11.20 27.48
CA ALA A 90 5.85 10.92 28.49
C ALA A 90 5.33 10.22 29.76
N ASP A 91 4.02 10.27 30.01
CA ASP A 91 3.33 9.64 31.13
C ASP A 91 3.10 8.12 30.94
N GLY A 92 3.51 7.55 29.80
CA GLY A 92 3.34 6.12 29.50
C GLY A 92 1.88 5.68 29.34
N SER A 93 0.93 6.60 29.42
CA SER A 93 -0.49 6.35 29.20
C SER A 93 -0.76 6.12 27.72
N ARG A 94 -0.81 4.85 27.32
CA ARG A 94 -1.31 4.45 26.00
C ARG A 94 -2.79 4.84 25.90
N LYS A 95 -3.18 5.60 24.88
CA LYS A 95 -4.60 5.71 24.52
C LYS A 95 -5.08 4.28 24.17
N PRO A 96 -6.13 3.75 24.83
CA PRO A 96 -6.64 2.44 24.50
C PRO A 96 -7.00 2.42 23.01
N SER A 97 -6.39 1.50 22.27
CA SER A 97 -6.76 1.29 20.87
C SER A 97 -8.16 0.66 20.87
N PRO A 98 -9.01 0.89 19.84
CA PRO A 98 -10.34 0.27 19.76
C PRO A 98 -10.35 -1.27 19.82
N GLY A 99 -9.19 -1.91 19.63
CA GLY A 99 -8.99 -3.35 19.79
C GLY A 99 -8.71 -3.82 21.23
N ASP A 100 -8.57 -2.90 22.18
CA ASP A 100 -8.29 -3.18 23.60
C ASP A 100 -9.61 -3.39 24.38
N GLU A 101 -10.72 -2.75 23.97
CA GLU A 101 -11.99 -2.79 24.73
C GLU A 101 -12.90 -3.98 24.39
N MET A 102 -12.76 -4.63 23.22
CA MET A 102 -13.80 -5.56 22.72
C MET A 102 -13.57 -7.07 22.94
N THR A 103 -12.44 -7.54 23.46
CA THR A 103 -12.15 -8.99 23.53
C THR A 103 -11.31 -9.42 24.74
N GLY A 104 -11.92 -9.48 25.93
CA GLY A 104 -11.33 -10.05 27.14
C GLY A 104 -11.27 -11.59 27.11
N GLY A 105 -10.41 -12.17 26.27
CA GLY A 105 -10.20 -13.62 26.17
C GLY A 105 -8.73 -14.03 26.34
N HIS A 106 -8.48 -15.08 27.15
CA HIS A 106 -7.15 -15.58 27.52
C HIS A 106 -6.19 -15.87 26.35
N SER A 107 -6.68 -16.19 25.14
CA SER A 107 -5.81 -16.53 23.98
C SER A 107 -5.17 -15.32 23.27
N LYS A 108 -5.60 -14.08 23.56
CA LYS A 108 -5.01 -12.88 22.93
C LYS A 108 -3.72 -12.44 23.63
N ARG A 109 -3.63 -12.58 24.95
CA ARG A 109 -2.42 -12.22 25.73
C ARG A 109 -1.18 -12.96 25.24
N GLU A 110 -1.28 -14.26 24.99
CA GLU A 110 -0.17 -15.06 24.45
C GLU A 110 0.24 -14.65 23.03
N LYS A 111 -0.72 -14.24 22.17
CA LYS A 111 -0.43 -13.73 20.83
C LYS A 111 0.19 -12.33 20.86
N GLU A 112 -0.29 -11.45 21.73
CA GLU A 112 0.29 -10.11 21.95
C GLU A 112 1.70 -10.20 22.54
N ASP A 113 1.98 -11.18 23.39
CA ASP A 113 3.33 -11.49 23.92
C ASP A 113 4.27 -12.12 22.88
N SER A 114 3.80 -12.45 21.68
CA SER A 114 4.67 -12.92 20.58
C SER A 114 4.89 -11.86 19.49
N ASP A 115 4.05 -10.82 19.44
CA ASP A 115 4.08 -9.81 18.39
C ASP A 115 4.92 -8.60 18.80
N PRO A 116 6.09 -8.36 18.16
CA PRO A 116 6.96 -7.23 18.50
C PRO A 116 6.25 -5.87 18.39
N PHE A 117 5.28 -5.76 17.48
CA PHE A 117 4.50 -4.53 17.29
C PHE A 117 3.47 -4.35 18.43
N GLY A 118 2.93 -5.44 18.98
CA GLY A 118 2.04 -5.38 20.15
C GLY A 118 2.78 -4.94 21.42
N LYS A 119 3.96 -5.53 21.66
CA LYS A 119 4.81 -5.24 22.82
C LYS A 119 5.29 -3.80 22.90
N ASP A 120 5.59 -3.22 21.74
CA ASP A 120 6.10 -1.85 21.63
C ASP A 120 5.00 -0.78 21.87
N GLY A 121 3.77 -1.20 22.23
CA GLY A 121 2.70 -0.31 22.68
C GLY A 121 1.84 0.28 21.56
N GLY A 122 1.99 -0.18 20.32
CA GLY A 122 1.17 0.26 19.18
C GLY A 122 1.45 1.71 18.75
N GLY A 123 0.41 2.39 18.24
CA GLY A 123 0.55 3.76 17.72
C GLY A 123 1.21 3.85 16.33
N TYR A 124 1.15 2.77 15.57
CA TYR A 124 1.69 2.72 14.21
C TYR A 124 0.81 3.44 13.21
N VAL A 125 1.49 4.04 12.24
CA VAL A 125 0.90 4.95 11.27
C VAL A 125 1.20 4.47 9.86
N TYR A 126 0.15 4.46 9.04
CA TYR A 126 0.29 4.33 7.59
C TYR A 126 0.23 5.72 6.94
N ILE A 127 1.18 6.02 6.06
CA ILE A 127 1.28 7.33 5.39
C ILE A 127 1.04 7.16 3.89
N CYS A 128 0.09 7.93 3.35
CA CYS A 128 -0.20 7.94 1.92
C CYS A 128 -0.60 9.34 1.44
N ALA A 129 -0.53 9.54 0.12
CA ALA A 129 -0.75 10.82 -0.52
C ALA A 129 -1.80 10.75 -1.64
N LEU A 130 -2.67 11.76 -1.65
CA LEU A 130 -3.43 12.21 -2.80
C LEU A 130 -2.69 13.36 -3.48
N ASN A 131 -2.75 13.39 -4.80
CA ASN A 131 -2.04 14.37 -5.60
C ASN A 131 -2.98 15.09 -6.57
N GLU A 132 -2.92 16.41 -6.58
CA GLU A 132 -3.62 17.28 -7.51
C GLU A 132 -2.73 17.56 -8.72
N TYR A 133 -3.29 17.34 -9.90
CA TYR A 133 -2.82 17.98 -11.14
C TYR A 133 -3.97 18.81 -11.71
N ASP A 134 -3.64 19.78 -12.55
CA ASP A 134 -4.64 20.70 -13.09
C ASP A 134 -5.59 19.98 -14.07
N ILE A 135 -6.85 19.88 -13.66
CA ILE A 135 -7.96 19.38 -14.46
C ILE A 135 -8.88 20.57 -14.74
N LYS A 136 -9.00 20.94 -16.03
CA LYS A 136 -9.89 22.02 -16.47
C LYS A 136 -11.30 21.84 -15.90
N GLY A 137 -11.80 22.86 -15.20
CA GLY A 137 -13.14 22.87 -14.60
C GLY A 137 -13.24 22.30 -13.19
N GLN A 138 -12.16 21.76 -12.62
CA GLN A 138 -12.10 21.45 -11.18
C GLN A 138 -11.63 22.68 -10.39
N ARG A 139 -12.16 22.82 -9.17
CA ARG A 139 -11.74 23.87 -8.24
C ARG A 139 -10.36 23.52 -7.66
N ASN A 140 -9.52 24.53 -7.49
CA ASN A 140 -8.18 24.36 -6.93
C ASN A 140 -8.22 23.93 -5.46
N TRP A 141 -7.42 22.93 -5.09
CA TRP A 141 -7.36 22.40 -3.74
C TRP A 141 -6.93 23.43 -2.71
N ARG A 142 -6.11 24.43 -3.07
CA ARG A 142 -5.68 25.49 -2.14
C ARG A 142 -6.88 26.24 -1.55
N VAL A 143 -7.83 26.60 -2.40
CA VAL A 143 -9.06 27.30 -1.98
C VAL A 143 -10.05 26.35 -1.29
N GLN A 144 -10.19 25.13 -1.83
CA GLN A 144 -11.11 24.14 -1.25
C GLN A 144 -10.65 23.62 0.12
N MET A 145 -9.35 23.57 0.38
CA MET A 145 -8.81 23.13 1.67
C MET A 145 -9.12 24.11 2.80
N GLU A 146 -9.35 25.38 2.52
CA GLU A 146 -9.72 26.35 3.57
C GLU A 146 -11.22 26.31 3.84
N THR A 147 -12.03 26.22 2.79
CA THR A 147 -13.48 26.45 2.88
C THR A 147 -14.33 25.18 2.85
N GLN A 148 -13.86 24.11 2.19
CA GLN A 148 -14.68 22.95 1.81
C GLN A 148 -13.92 21.62 1.90
N ARG A 149 -13.16 21.41 2.99
CA ARG A 149 -12.33 20.20 3.19
C ARG A 149 -13.08 18.88 2.98
N GLY A 150 -14.29 18.78 3.55
CA GLY A 150 -15.12 17.58 3.41
C GLY A 150 -15.58 17.34 1.96
N ALA A 151 -15.91 18.39 1.21
CA ALA A 151 -16.32 18.26 -0.19
C ALA A 151 -15.14 17.88 -1.09
N LEU A 152 -13.94 18.37 -0.79
CA LEU A 152 -12.71 17.94 -1.46
C LEU A 152 -12.50 16.44 -1.24
N LEU A 153 -12.51 15.98 0.02
CA LEU A 153 -12.34 14.56 0.33
C LEU A 153 -13.42 13.71 -0.37
N ALA A 154 -14.69 14.11 -0.34
CA ALA A 154 -15.77 13.38 -1.02
C ALA A 154 -15.55 13.28 -2.54
N THR A 155 -14.98 14.31 -3.15
CA THR A 155 -14.61 14.31 -4.58
C THR A 155 -13.48 13.32 -4.84
N GLU A 156 -12.46 13.31 -3.98
CA GLU A 156 -11.34 12.37 -4.08
C GLU A 156 -11.73 10.92 -3.82
N VAL A 157 -12.65 10.67 -2.88
CA VAL A 157 -13.22 9.33 -2.66
C VAL A 157 -13.91 8.81 -3.91
N ARG A 158 -14.58 9.68 -4.67
CA ARG A 158 -15.22 9.31 -5.94
C ARG A 158 -14.21 9.07 -7.06
N ASN A 159 -13.27 9.99 -7.25
CA ASN A 159 -12.30 9.95 -8.35
C ASN A 159 -11.23 8.85 -8.16
N ASN A 160 -10.81 8.63 -6.93
CA ASN A 160 -9.69 7.76 -6.55
C ASN A 160 -10.11 6.56 -5.69
N ALA A 161 -11.37 6.10 -5.82
CA ALA A 161 -11.98 5.08 -4.96
C ALA A 161 -11.10 3.83 -4.77
N CYS A 162 -10.56 3.28 -5.86
CA CYS A 162 -9.71 2.08 -5.82
C CYS A 162 -8.36 2.33 -5.11
N LYS A 163 -7.74 3.49 -5.34
CA LYS A 163 -6.47 3.90 -4.71
C LYS A 163 -6.65 4.05 -3.20
N LEU A 164 -7.68 4.78 -2.76
CA LEU A 164 -7.97 4.98 -1.34
C LEU A 164 -8.34 3.68 -0.62
N LYS A 165 -9.17 2.82 -1.24
CA LYS A 165 -9.50 1.51 -0.67
C LYS A 165 -8.28 0.63 -0.49
N LYS A 166 -7.33 0.65 -1.44
CA LYS A 166 -6.05 -0.07 -1.30
C LYS A 166 -5.21 0.47 -0.14
N PHE A 167 -5.09 1.79 0.00
CA PHE A 167 -4.35 2.38 1.13
C PHE A 167 -4.94 1.99 2.48
N VAL A 168 -6.26 2.11 2.64
CA VAL A 168 -6.92 1.74 3.89
C VAL A 168 -6.82 0.23 4.15
N ALA A 169 -7.02 -0.62 3.13
CA ALA A 169 -6.87 -2.07 3.29
C ALA A 169 -5.44 -2.44 3.72
N SER A 170 -4.41 -1.85 3.11
CA SER A 170 -3.01 -2.05 3.52
C SER A 170 -2.75 -1.61 4.96
N ALA A 171 -3.26 -0.44 5.36
CA ALA A 171 -3.14 0.05 6.73
C ALA A 171 -3.83 -0.87 7.75
N MET A 172 -5.05 -1.36 7.44
CA MET A 172 -5.77 -2.33 8.27
C MET A 172 -5.02 -3.65 8.39
N MET A 173 -4.48 -4.17 7.28
CA MET A 173 -3.67 -5.39 7.28
C MET A 173 -2.36 -5.19 8.04
N ALA A 174 -1.71 -4.02 7.97
CA ALA A 174 -0.53 -3.70 8.76
C ALA A 174 -0.82 -3.54 10.26
N GLY A 175 -2.09 -3.31 10.62
CA GLY A 175 -2.50 -3.01 11.99
C GLY A 175 -2.09 -1.61 12.43
N CYS A 176 -2.11 -0.65 11.49
CA CYS A 176 -1.95 0.77 11.80
C CYS A 176 -3.29 1.34 12.28
N ASP A 177 -3.32 1.88 13.50
CA ASP A 177 -4.50 2.52 14.07
C ASP A 177 -4.79 3.85 13.37
N ASP A 178 -3.74 4.57 13.02
CA ASP A 178 -3.77 5.86 12.35
C ASP A 178 -3.33 5.75 10.88
N LEU A 179 -4.02 6.50 10.03
CA LEU A 179 -3.66 6.76 8.64
C LEU A 179 -3.50 8.26 8.44
N LYS A 180 -2.30 8.69 7.99
CA LYS A 180 -2.04 10.07 7.60
C LYS A 180 -2.20 10.20 6.08
N LEU A 181 -3.14 11.04 5.68
CA LEU A 181 -3.45 11.34 4.28
C LEU A 181 -2.91 12.73 3.92
N GLY A 182 -1.86 12.77 3.09
CA GLY A 182 -1.32 14.02 2.56
C GLY A 182 -2.08 14.48 1.32
N PHE A 183 -2.34 15.79 1.25
CA PHE A 183 -2.87 16.49 0.09
C PHE A 183 -1.72 17.27 -0.55
N VAL A 184 -1.24 16.76 -1.68
CA VAL A 184 -0.07 17.31 -2.39
C VAL A 184 -0.53 17.91 -3.71
N SER A 185 -0.06 19.10 -4.05
CA SER A 185 -0.38 19.76 -5.32
C SER A 185 0.91 20.18 -6.01
N ARG A 186 0.92 20.20 -7.34
CA ARG A 186 2.04 20.77 -8.10
C ARG A 186 2.23 22.24 -7.73
N LYS A 187 3.49 22.71 -7.73
CA LYS A 187 3.80 24.13 -7.53
C LYS A 187 3.30 24.96 -8.72
N ALA A 188 3.53 24.47 -9.94
CA ALA A 188 3.01 25.00 -11.18
C ALA A 188 2.33 23.88 -11.99
N ASN A 189 1.23 24.19 -12.67
CA ASN A 189 0.38 23.16 -13.31
C ASN A 189 1.11 22.36 -14.42
N ASN A 190 2.10 22.99 -15.06
CA ASN A 190 2.94 22.44 -16.12
C ASN A 190 4.23 21.77 -15.62
N ASP A 191 4.45 21.70 -14.31
CA ASP A 191 5.64 21.14 -13.68
C ASP A 191 5.26 19.95 -12.78
N ASN A 192 5.70 18.76 -13.16
CA ASN A 192 5.44 17.51 -12.42
C ASN A 192 6.62 17.06 -11.54
N GLU A 193 7.66 17.86 -11.38
CA GLU A 193 8.81 17.54 -10.52
C GLU A 193 8.78 18.35 -9.21
N HIS A 194 8.15 19.54 -9.20
CA HIS A 194 8.03 20.35 -8.00
C HIS A 194 6.61 20.34 -7.42
N HIS A 195 6.49 19.86 -6.19
CA HIS A 195 5.22 19.78 -5.47
C HIS A 195 5.26 20.52 -4.14
N VAL A 196 4.07 20.83 -3.62
CA VAL A 196 3.86 21.45 -2.32
C VAL A 196 2.85 20.61 -1.54
N VAL A 197 3.17 20.29 -0.29
CA VAL A 197 2.23 19.67 0.64
C VAL A 197 1.30 20.75 1.17
N LEU A 198 0.00 20.64 0.86
CA LEU A 198 -1.00 21.61 1.30
C LEU A 198 -1.46 21.31 2.72
N SER A 199 -1.71 20.04 3.03
CA SER A 199 -2.19 19.59 4.32
C SER A 199 -1.90 18.10 4.52
N VAL A 200 -1.73 17.70 5.77
CA VAL A 200 -1.72 16.29 6.18
C VAL A 200 -2.86 16.11 7.18
N GLN A 201 -3.79 15.22 6.84
CA GLN A 201 -4.95 14.93 7.67
C GLN A 201 -4.76 13.58 8.34
N SER A 202 -5.16 13.50 9.61
CA SER A 202 -5.09 12.28 10.40
C SER A 202 -6.46 11.64 10.47
N TYR A 203 -6.52 10.35 10.16
CA TYR A 203 -7.73 9.56 10.22
C TYR A 203 -7.48 8.30 11.03
N GLN A 204 -8.47 7.89 11.82
CA GLN A 204 -8.51 6.53 12.31
C GLN A 204 -8.77 5.59 11.13
N THR A 205 -7.94 4.58 10.97
CA THR A 205 -7.94 3.72 9.77
C THR A 205 -9.30 3.05 9.55
N ARG A 206 -9.95 2.59 10.62
CA ARG A 206 -11.26 1.92 10.58
C ARG A 206 -12.37 2.86 10.12
N ASP A 207 -12.40 4.07 10.65
CA ASP A 207 -13.44 5.05 10.36
C ASP A 207 -13.38 5.54 8.94
N LEU A 208 -12.17 5.83 8.45
CA LEU A 208 -11.97 6.17 7.04
C LEU A 208 -12.40 5.02 6.12
N GLY A 209 -12.10 3.77 6.50
CA GLY A 209 -12.57 2.59 5.78
C GLY A 209 -14.09 2.53 5.65
N MET A 210 -14.81 2.74 6.75
CA MET A 210 -16.27 2.80 6.74
C MET A 210 -16.77 3.95 5.84
N GLN A 211 -16.17 5.14 5.96
CA GLN A 211 -16.55 6.33 5.19
C GLN A 211 -16.39 6.14 3.66
N ILE A 212 -15.33 5.44 3.21
CA ILE A 212 -15.11 5.18 1.78
C ILE A 212 -15.83 3.92 1.26
N GLY A 213 -16.64 3.28 2.11
CA GLY A 213 -17.40 2.08 1.76
C GLY A 213 -16.53 0.83 1.60
N LEU A 214 -15.44 0.71 2.35
CA LEU A 214 -14.67 -0.53 2.48
C LEU A 214 -15.30 -1.38 3.59
N LYS A 215 -15.79 -2.57 3.23
CA LYS A 215 -16.37 -3.54 4.16
C LYS A 215 -15.41 -4.73 4.31
N PRO A 216 -14.72 -4.90 5.46
CA PRO A 216 -13.74 -5.96 5.65
C PRO A 216 -14.29 -7.37 5.39
N ASP A 217 -15.52 -7.65 5.84
CA ASP A 217 -16.14 -8.97 5.66
C ASP A 217 -16.35 -9.30 4.18
N ASN A 218 -16.78 -8.31 3.38
CA ASN A 218 -16.92 -8.46 1.94
C ASN A 218 -15.56 -8.67 1.26
N ALA A 219 -14.52 -7.95 1.70
CA ALA A 219 -13.17 -8.11 1.17
C ALA A 219 -12.63 -9.52 1.44
N TRP A 220 -12.75 -10.03 2.66
CA TRP A 220 -12.35 -11.40 2.99
C TRP A 220 -13.19 -12.46 2.27
N GLY A 221 -14.48 -12.22 2.06
CA GLY A 221 -15.34 -13.09 1.23
C GLY A 221 -14.86 -13.18 -0.22
N ILE A 222 -14.42 -12.07 -0.81
CA ILE A 222 -13.83 -12.04 -2.16
C ILE A 222 -12.51 -12.83 -2.19
N VAL A 223 -11.63 -12.62 -1.21
CA VAL A 223 -10.35 -13.36 -1.11
C VAL A 223 -10.61 -14.87 -0.98
N ARG A 224 -11.55 -15.28 -0.12
CA ARG A 224 -11.97 -16.69 0.02
C ARG A 224 -12.41 -17.26 -1.32
N ALA A 225 -13.26 -16.54 -2.07
CA ALA A 225 -13.77 -16.99 -3.37
C ALA A 225 -12.66 -17.17 -4.41
N ILE A 226 -11.68 -16.26 -4.43
CA ILE A 226 -10.51 -16.37 -5.31
C ILE A 226 -9.67 -17.59 -4.91
N VAL A 227 -9.36 -17.77 -3.63
CA VAL A 227 -8.55 -18.90 -3.16
C VAL A 227 -9.26 -20.23 -3.41
N ASP A 228 -10.58 -20.33 -3.16
CA ASP A 228 -11.39 -21.52 -3.54
C ASP A 228 -11.23 -21.83 -5.03
N MET A 229 -11.40 -20.82 -5.90
CA MET A 229 -11.33 -20.98 -7.35
C MET A 229 -9.97 -21.50 -7.81
N VAL A 230 -8.88 -21.01 -7.21
CA VAL A 230 -7.50 -21.40 -7.53
C VAL A 230 -7.18 -22.80 -6.99
N MET A 231 -7.63 -23.14 -5.78
CA MET A 231 -7.41 -24.46 -5.17
C MET A 231 -8.14 -25.60 -5.91
N GLU A 232 -9.15 -25.28 -6.71
CA GLU A 232 -9.82 -26.23 -7.61
C GLU A 232 -9.08 -26.44 -8.93
N LYS A 233 -8.02 -25.67 -9.22
CA LYS A 233 -7.23 -25.80 -10.44
C LYS A 233 -6.06 -26.75 -10.21
N PRO A 234 -5.58 -27.46 -11.25
CA PRO A 234 -4.36 -28.24 -11.14
C PRO A 234 -3.16 -27.35 -10.81
N ASP A 235 -2.11 -27.95 -10.28
CA ASP A 235 -0.85 -27.26 -10.04
C ASP A 235 -0.35 -26.62 -11.34
N GLY A 236 0.11 -25.37 -11.24
CA GLY A 236 0.56 -24.58 -12.38
C GLY A 236 0.58 -23.09 -12.10
N ARG A 237 1.00 -22.31 -13.10
CA ARG A 237 1.06 -20.84 -13.02
C ARG A 237 -0.24 -20.24 -13.52
N TYR A 238 -0.74 -19.23 -12.80
CA TYR A 238 -2.00 -18.56 -13.14
C TYR A 238 -1.90 -17.04 -13.04
N VAL A 239 -2.63 -16.34 -13.92
CA VAL A 239 -2.74 -14.88 -13.92
C VAL A 239 -4.20 -14.49 -13.75
N LEU A 240 -4.49 -13.73 -12.69
CA LEU A 240 -5.81 -13.14 -12.46
C LEU A 240 -5.83 -11.71 -13.00
N LEU A 241 -6.51 -11.49 -14.14
CA LEU A 241 -6.52 -10.22 -14.86
C LEU A 241 -7.89 -9.55 -14.83
N LYS A 242 -7.91 -8.24 -14.55
CA LYS A 242 -9.10 -7.41 -14.70
C LYS A 242 -9.26 -7.03 -16.17
N ASP A 243 -10.41 -7.35 -16.76
CA ASP A 243 -10.72 -6.91 -18.12
C ASP A 243 -10.68 -5.37 -18.20
N PRO A 244 -10.03 -4.77 -19.21
CA PRO A 244 -9.88 -3.32 -19.31
C PRO A 244 -11.20 -2.58 -19.57
N THR A 245 -12.19 -3.25 -20.16
CA THR A 245 -13.45 -2.64 -20.63
C THR A 245 -14.66 -3.13 -19.85
N LYS A 246 -14.72 -4.43 -19.54
CA LYS A 246 -15.84 -5.08 -18.85
C LYS A 246 -15.55 -5.18 -17.37
N PRO A 247 -16.53 -5.04 -16.47
CA PRO A 247 -16.34 -5.18 -15.02
C PRO A 247 -16.19 -6.66 -14.59
N VAL A 248 -15.27 -7.41 -15.21
CA VAL A 248 -15.03 -8.84 -14.96
C VAL A 248 -13.56 -9.13 -14.70
N MET A 249 -13.28 -10.08 -13.81
CA MET A 249 -11.94 -10.66 -13.61
C MET A 249 -11.89 -12.01 -14.32
N ARG A 250 -10.76 -12.35 -14.94
CA ARG A 250 -10.53 -13.65 -15.58
C ARG A 250 -9.25 -14.28 -15.05
N LEU A 251 -9.31 -15.58 -14.78
CA LEU A 251 -8.18 -16.41 -14.40
C LEU A 251 -7.69 -17.15 -15.64
N TYR A 252 -6.42 -16.97 -15.99
CA TYR A 252 -5.75 -17.66 -17.10
C TYR A 252 -4.67 -18.58 -16.53
N SER A 253 -4.54 -19.79 -17.07
CA SER A 253 -3.36 -20.64 -16.86
C SER A 253 -2.25 -20.16 -17.79
N ARG A 254 -1.00 -20.16 -17.31
CA ARG A 254 0.17 -19.81 -18.11
C ARG A 254 1.07 -21.04 -18.29
N PRO A 255 1.58 -21.31 -19.51
CA PRO A 255 2.58 -22.35 -19.74
C PRO A 255 3.86 -22.09 -18.94
N GLU A 256 4.59 -23.14 -18.57
CA GLU A 256 5.85 -23.01 -17.79
C GLU A 256 7.02 -22.49 -18.64
N GLU A 257 7.01 -22.76 -19.95
CA GLU A 257 8.09 -22.42 -20.89
C GLU A 257 8.27 -20.91 -21.11
N GLU A 258 7.21 -20.12 -21.03
CA GLU A 258 7.26 -18.66 -21.30
C GLU A 258 8.11 -17.85 -20.29
N ASP A 259 8.54 -18.45 -19.18
CA ASP A 259 9.40 -17.80 -18.18
C ASP A 259 10.89 -18.09 -18.40
N GLU A 260 11.25 -19.24 -19.00
CA GLU A 260 12.64 -19.55 -19.33
C GLU A 260 13.17 -18.56 -20.37
N ASP A 261 12.36 -18.25 -21.39
CA ASP A 261 12.68 -17.24 -22.40
C ASP A 261 12.87 -15.83 -21.79
N ALA A 262 12.08 -15.47 -20.77
CA ALA A 262 12.16 -14.15 -20.11
C ALA A 262 13.37 -14.05 -19.17
N GLU A 263 13.71 -15.12 -18.45
CA GLU A 263 14.91 -15.19 -17.61
C GLU A 263 16.21 -15.27 -18.45
N GLU A 264 16.15 -15.86 -19.65
CA GLU A 264 17.25 -15.87 -20.61
C GLU A 264 17.47 -14.50 -21.25
N GLU A 265 16.40 -13.75 -21.58
CA GLU A 265 16.50 -12.37 -22.07
C GLU A 265 17.10 -11.41 -21.02
N GLU A 266 16.76 -11.55 -19.72
CA GLU A 266 17.36 -10.74 -18.64
C GLU A 266 18.84 -11.05 -18.39
N LYS A 267 19.33 -12.25 -18.77
CA LYS A 267 20.72 -12.68 -18.58
C LYS A 267 21.62 -12.37 -19.79
N ALA A 268 21.09 -11.87 -20.89
CA ALA A 268 21.89 -11.49 -22.05
C ALA A 268 22.76 -10.25 -21.72
N PRO A 269 24.10 -10.32 -21.83
CA PRO A 269 24.96 -9.19 -21.53
C PRO A 269 24.76 -8.07 -22.56
N GLU A 270 24.48 -6.85 -22.09
CA GLU A 270 24.55 -5.63 -22.90
C GLU A 270 25.99 -5.44 -23.41
N THR A 271 26.30 -5.95 -24.60
CA THR A 271 27.56 -5.67 -25.28
C THR A 271 27.59 -4.21 -25.74
N ARG A 272 28.10 -3.36 -24.84
CA ARG A 272 28.85 -2.11 -25.04
C ARG A 272 29.27 -1.82 -26.48
N THR A 273 28.54 -0.95 -27.17
CA THR A 273 29.03 -0.19 -28.33
C THR A 273 29.52 1.18 -27.86
N GLU A 274 30.76 1.23 -27.38
CA GLU A 274 31.55 2.47 -27.24
C GLU A 274 32.92 2.24 -27.87
N GLU A 275 33.00 2.22 -29.21
CA GLU A 275 34.25 2.54 -29.91
C GLU A 275 33.96 3.20 -31.27
N ARG A 276 34.70 4.29 -31.54
CA ARG A 276 34.77 5.14 -32.76
C ARG A 276 33.69 6.23 -32.83
N GLU A 277 33.99 7.53 -32.76
CA GLU A 277 35.12 8.27 -33.33
C GLU A 277 35.50 9.47 -32.45
N THR A 278 36.67 9.42 -31.81
CA THR A 278 37.46 10.61 -31.47
C THR A 278 38.84 10.37 -32.06
N ASN A 279 39.07 10.88 -33.27
CA ASN A 279 40.38 11.27 -33.78
C ASN A 279 40.22 11.82 -35.20
N ARG A 280 40.07 13.13 -35.30
CA ARG A 280 40.55 13.96 -36.41
C ARG A 280 40.40 15.42 -36.01
N ASN A 281 41.44 15.93 -35.38
CA ASN A 281 41.93 17.30 -35.51
C ASN A 281 43.23 17.36 -34.71
N ASP A 282 44.35 17.21 -35.43
CA ASP A 282 45.64 17.85 -35.18
C ASP A 282 46.66 17.17 -36.12
N GLU A 283 46.97 17.84 -37.23
CA GLU A 283 48.34 18.02 -37.77
C GLU A 283 48.28 18.73 -39.15
N GLU A 284 48.95 19.88 -39.18
CA GLU A 284 49.35 20.78 -40.30
C GLU A 284 48.30 21.59 -41.09
#